data_AF-A0A9Q1FUK8-F1
#
_entry.id   AF-A0A9Q1FUK8-F1
#
_cell.length_a   1.000
_cell.length_b   1.000
_cell.length_c   1.000
_cell.angle_alpha   90.00
_cell.angle_beta   90.00
_cell.angle_gamma   90.00
#
_symmetry.space_group_name_H-M   'P 1'
#
loop_
_entity.id
_entity.type
_entity.pdbx_description
1 polymer ?
#
loop_
_entity_poly.entity_id
_entity_poly.type
_entity_poly.pdbx_seq_one_letter_code
_entity_poly.pdbx_strand_id
1 'polypeptide(L)'
;MGETKIIYHLNDQETPYLVKLPIAADRVTLADFKNVLNKPNYKFFFKSMDDDFGVVKEEISDDDAKLPCFNGRVVSWQPKRMGNGFNTT
;
A
#
# COMPACT_ATOMS: atom_id res chain seq x y z
N MET A 1 -18.56 -10.54 9.63
CA MET A 1 -17.71 -10.38 8.44
C MET A 1 -17.02 -9.03 8.57
N GLY A 2 -15.69 -8.98 8.55
CA GLY A 2 -14.94 -7.72 8.67
C GLY A 2 -14.62 -7.13 7.30
N GLU A 3 -14.47 -5.80 7.23
CA GLU A 3 -14.03 -5.09 6.03
C GLU A 3 -12.75 -4.29 6.31
N THR A 4 -11.96 -4.07 5.26
CA THR A 4 -10.79 -3.18 5.29
C THR A 4 -10.94 -2.13 4.21
N LYS A 5 -10.74 -0.87 4.58
CA LYS A 5 -10.69 0.27 3.64
C LYS A 5 -9.25 0.61 3.34
N ILE A 6 -8.84 0.48 2.08
CA ILE A 6 -7.49 0.86 1.66
C ILE A 6 -7.59 2.17 0.88
N ILE A 7 -6.94 3.21 1.42
CA ILE A 7 -6.78 4.51 0.79
C ILE A 7 -5.38 4.54 0.19
N TYR A 8 -5.25 4.76 -1.11
CA TYR A 8 -3.95 4.70 -1.77
C TYR A 8 -3.71 5.88 -2.72
N HIS A 9 -2.46 6.36 -2.69
CA HIS A 9 -1.99 7.44 -3.55
C HIS A 9 -1.16 6.85 -4.69
N LEU A 10 -1.48 7.20 -5.93
CA LEU A 10 -0.72 6.80 -7.10
C LEU A 10 0.12 7.98 -7.60
N ASN A 11 1.44 7.82 -7.66
CA ASN A 11 2.37 8.86 -8.11
C ASN A 11 2.14 10.18 -7.33
N ASP A 12 2.04 11.30 -8.04
CA ASP A 12 1.82 12.65 -7.51
C ASP A 12 0.34 13.08 -7.63
N GLN A 13 -0.59 12.13 -7.69
CA GLN A 13 -2.03 12.44 -7.72
C GLN A 13 -2.47 13.07 -6.39
N GLU A 14 -3.17 14.20 -6.45
CA GLU A 14 -3.69 14.91 -5.28
C GLU A 14 -4.82 14.14 -4.58
N THR A 15 -5.74 13.57 -5.36
CA THR A 15 -6.89 12.83 -4.83
C THR A 15 -6.54 11.36 -4.65
N PRO A 16 -6.60 10.80 -3.42
CA PRO A 16 -6.36 9.38 -3.20
C PRO A 16 -7.56 8.54 -3.67
N TYR A 17 -7.26 7.28 -4.01
CA TYR A 17 -8.26 6.28 -4.34
C TYR A 17 -8.65 5.47 -3.10
N LEU A 18 -9.88 4.94 -3.09
CA LEU A 18 -10.38 4.07 -2.02
C LEU A 18 -10.89 2.76 -2.60
N VAL A 19 -10.41 1.65 -2.05
CA VAL A 19 -10.98 0.30 -2.29
C VAL A 19 -11.43 -0.31 -0.97
N LYS A 20 -12.46 -1.16 -1.03
CA LYS A 20 -12.99 -1.88 0.12
C LYS A 20 -12.79 -3.37 -0.10
N LEU A 21 -12.07 -4.01 0.80
CA LEU A 21 -11.89 -5.46 0.79
C LEU A 21 -12.86 -6.09 1.79
N PRO A 22 -13.58 -7.15 1.42
CA PRO A 22 -14.41 -7.93 2.34
C PRO A 22 -13.55 -8.84 3.24
N ILE A 23 -12.44 -8.31 3.73
CA ILE A 23 -11.43 -8.98 4.54
C ILE A 23 -11.25 -8.15 5.81
N ALA A 24 -11.19 -8.82 6.95
CA ALA A 24 -10.98 -8.14 8.22
C ALA A 24 -9.54 -7.59 8.31
N ALA A 25 -9.39 -6.43 8.95
CA ALA A 25 -8.13 -5.68 8.98
C ALA A 25 -6.96 -6.44 9.64
N ASP A 26 -7.25 -7.42 10.48
CA ASP A 26 -6.28 -8.30 11.13
C ASP A 26 -5.75 -9.43 10.22
N ARG A 27 -6.35 -9.60 9.03
CA ARG A 27 -6.06 -10.68 8.07
C ARG A 27 -5.66 -10.21 6.68
N VAL A 28 -5.88 -8.94 6.34
CA VAL A 28 -5.57 -8.39 5.02
C VAL A 28 -4.07 -8.41 4.75
N THR A 29 -3.67 -8.91 3.58
CA THR A 29 -2.27 -9.00 3.16
C THR A 29 -1.94 -8.09 1.97
N LEU A 30 -0.66 -8.00 1.64
CA LEU A 30 -0.21 -7.33 0.41
C LEU A 30 -0.75 -8.03 -0.85
N ALA A 31 -0.83 -9.36 -0.87
CA ALA A 31 -1.41 -10.11 -1.98
C ALA A 31 -2.86 -9.68 -2.25
N ASP A 32 -3.69 -9.55 -1.20
CA ASP A 32 -5.08 -9.11 -1.32
C ASP A 32 -5.17 -7.73 -2.00
N PHE A 33 -4.30 -6.80 -1.59
CA PHE A 33 -4.27 -5.46 -2.15
C PHE A 33 -3.75 -5.44 -3.60
N LYS A 34 -2.69 -6.18 -3.92
CA LYS A 34 -2.14 -6.32 -5.28
C LYS A 34 -3.18 -6.90 -6.24
N ASN A 35 -3.93 -7.90 -5.80
CA ASN A 35 -5.00 -8.54 -6.59
C ASN A 35 -6.09 -7.53 -7.00
N VAL A 36 -6.40 -6.54 -6.17
CA VAL A 36 -7.37 -5.49 -6.51
C VAL A 36 -6.80 -4.45 -7.47
N LEU A 37 -5.52 -4.12 -7.34
CA LEU A 37 -4.90 -3.11 -8.21
C LEU A 37 -4.61 -3.62 -9.62
N ASN A 38 -4.46 -4.94 -9.81
CA ASN A 38 -4.08 -5.56 -11.09
C ASN A 38 -2.87 -4.86 -11.76
N LYS A 39 -1.93 -4.36 -10.95
CA LYS A 39 -0.78 -3.59 -11.38
C LYS A 39 0.51 -4.29 -10.96
N PRO A 40 1.19 -4.98 -11.89
CA PRO A 40 2.47 -5.60 -11.58
C PRO A 40 3.54 -4.52 -11.38
N ASN A 41 4.46 -4.79 -10.45
CA ASN A 41 5.75 -4.11 -10.31
C ASN A 41 5.79 -2.68 -9.70
N TYR A 42 4.88 -2.35 -8.78
CA TYR A 42 5.06 -1.17 -7.91
C TYR A 42 5.75 -1.54 -6.60
N LYS A 43 6.52 -0.61 -6.04
CA LYS A 43 6.86 -0.63 -4.61
C LYS A 43 5.64 -0.17 -3.82
N PHE A 44 5.37 -0.82 -2.70
CA PHE A 44 4.22 -0.53 -1.85
C PHE A 44 4.70 0.03 -0.51
N PHE A 45 4.32 1.26 -0.23
CA PHE A 45 4.60 1.89 1.05
C PHE A 45 3.31 2.05 1.84
N PHE A 46 3.36 1.87 3.16
CA PHE A 46 2.20 1.91 4.02
C PHE A 46 2.43 2.83 5.21
N LYS A 47 1.37 3.50 5.67
CA LYS A 47 1.43 4.28 6.90
C LYS A 47 1.53 3.31 8.04
N SER A 48 2.66 3.33 8.75
CA SER A 48 2.91 2.46 9.89
C SER A 48 3.31 3.29 11.11
N MET A 49 3.47 2.61 12.24
CA MET A 49 3.96 3.19 13.49
C MET A 49 5.26 2.47 13.86
N ASP A 50 6.33 3.23 13.98
CA ASP A 50 7.61 2.80 14.52
C ASP A 50 7.75 3.33 15.96
N ASP A 51 8.33 2.55 16.85
CA ASP A 51 8.39 2.87 18.28
C ASP A 51 9.31 4.07 18.59
N ASP A 52 10.34 4.28 17.79
CA ASP A 52 11.33 5.35 18.01
C ASP A 52 11.02 6.60 17.16
N PHE A 53 10.54 6.38 15.93
CA PHE A 53 10.33 7.45 14.94
C PHE A 53 8.87 7.90 14.83
N GLY A 54 7.92 7.16 15.40
CA GLY A 54 6.49 7.42 15.29
C GLY A 54 5.95 7.07 13.90
N VAL A 55 5.21 7.98 13.27
CA VAL A 55 4.53 7.69 12.00
C VAL A 55 5.53 7.62 10.84
N VAL A 56 5.63 6.47 10.19
CA VAL A 56 6.57 6.21 9.08
C VAL A 56 5.86 5.68 7.81
N LYS A 57 6.59 5.67 6.69
CA LYS A 57 6.21 4.98 5.46
C LYS A 57 6.99 3.67 5.34
N GLU A 58 6.39 2.57 5.76
CA GLU A 58 7.02 1.25 5.73
C GLU A 58 6.92 0.64 4.32
N GLU A 59 8.05 0.18 3.75
CA GLU A 59 8.05 -0.58 2.49
C GLU A 59 7.71 -2.05 2.79
N ILE A 60 6.65 -2.57 2.18
CA ILE A 60 6.29 -4.00 2.26
C ILE A 60 6.34 -4.60 0.87
N SER A 61 7.14 -5.65 0.71
CA SER A 61 7.34 -6.36 -0.55
C SER A 61 6.84 -7.81 -0.53
N ASP A 62 6.73 -8.41 0.65
CA ASP A 62 6.24 -9.77 0.87
C ASP A 62 4.71 -9.84 0.72
N ASP A 63 4.25 -10.76 -0.13
CA ASP A 63 2.83 -10.95 -0.47
C ASP A 63 2.02 -11.51 0.71
N ASP A 64 2.65 -12.27 1.59
CA ASP A 64 2.02 -12.87 2.76
C ASP A 64 2.01 -11.92 3.99
N ALA A 65 2.71 -10.80 3.91
CA ALA A 65 2.77 -9.82 4.99
C ALA A 65 1.42 -9.12 5.19
N LYS A 66 1.04 -8.97 6.47
CA LYS A 66 -0.15 -8.22 6.87
C LYS A 66 0.06 -6.72 6.70
N LEU A 67 -0.98 -6.01 6.29
CA LEU A 67 -0.88 -4.57 6.10
C LEU A 67 -1.04 -3.81 7.43
N PRO A 68 -0.26 -2.75 7.67
CA PRO A 68 -0.46 -1.84 8.79
C PRO A 68 -1.86 -1.22 8.75
N CYS A 69 -2.66 -1.52 9.77
CA CYS A 69 -4.06 -1.11 9.86
C CYS A 69 -4.31 -0.23 11.09
N PHE A 70 -5.04 0.87 10.90
CA PHE A 70 -5.52 1.71 12.00
C PHE A 70 -7.01 1.98 11.84
N ASN A 71 -7.82 1.55 12.82
CA ASN A 71 -9.30 1.64 12.79
C ASN A 71 -9.92 1.08 11.49
N GLY A 72 -9.44 -0.08 11.04
CA GLY A 72 -9.93 -0.75 9.82
C GLY A 72 -9.54 -0.05 8.52
N ARG A 73 -8.58 0.89 8.57
CA ARG A 73 -8.07 1.62 7.42
C ARG A 73 -6.58 1.36 7.21
N VAL A 74 -6.21 1.18 5.95
CA VAL A 74 -4.83 1.14 5.47
C VAL A 74 -4.61 2.38 4.63
N VAL A 75 -3.46 3.04 4.80
CA VAL A 75 -3.03 4.14 3.92
C VAL A 75 -1.79 3.68 3.19
N SER A 76 -1.79 3.80 1.85
CA SER A 76 -0.70 3.34 1.00
C SER A 76 -0.25 4.41 0.01
N TRP A 77 1.02 4.32 -0.41
CA TRP A 77 1.62 5.12 -1.47
C TRP A 77 2.31 4.20 -2.47
N GLN A 78 1.97 4.37 -3.75
CA GLN A 78 2.67 3.76 -4.88
C GLN A 78 3.39 4.88 -5.63
N PRO A 79 4.71 5.09 -5.41
CA PRO A 79 5.45 6.08 -6.15
C PRO A 79 5.51 5.69 -7.62
N LYS A 80 5.72 6.69 -8.48
CA LYS A 80 6.00 6.46 -9.90
C LYS A 80 7.19 5.51 -9.97
N ARG A 81 7.04 4.43 -10.75
CA ARG A 81 8.20 3.63 -11.13
C ARG A 81 9.20 4.61 -11.74
N MET A 82 10.32 4.82 -11.06
CA MET A 82 11.47 5.41 -11.70
C MET A 82 11.78 4.45 -12.84
N GLY A 83 11.42 4.82 -14.07
CA GLY A 83 11.81 4.04 -15.24
C GLY A 83 13.31 3.84 -15.14
N ASN A 84 13.82 2.63 -15.41
CA ASN A 84 15.25 2.46 -15.57
C ASN A 84 15.70 3.54 -16.53
N GLY A 85 16.46 4.52 -16.02
CA GLY A 85 17.13 5.50 -16.83
C GLY A 85 18.17 4.77 -17.65
N PHE A 86 17.74 4.11 -18.72
CA PHE A 86 18.60 3.95 -19.86
C PHE A 86 18.74 5.36 -20.44
N ASN A 87 19.78 6.06 -19.97
CA ASN A 87 20.48 7.01 -20.81
C ASN A 87 20.83 6.26 -22.11
N THR A 88 20.05 6.45 -23.15
CA THR A 88 20.54 6.30 -24.51
C THR A 88 20.90 7.70 -24.97
N THR A 89 22.21 7.89 -25.14
CA THR A 89 22.97 8.94 -25.81
C THR A 89 22.18 10.04 -26.53
#